data_AF-A0A7S3IUT1-F1
#
_entry.id   AF-A0A7S3IUT1-F1
#
_cell.length_a   1.000
_cell.length_b   1.000
_cell.length_c   1.000
_cell.angle_alpha   90.00
_cell.angle_beta   90.00
_cell.angle_gamma   90.00
#
_symmetry.space_group_name_H-M   'P 1'
#
loop_
_entity.id
_entity.type
_entity.pdbx_description
1 polymer ?
#
loop_
_entity_poly.entity_id
_entity_poly.type
_entity_poly.pdbx_seq_one_letter_code
_entity_poly.pdbx_strand_id
1 'polypeptide(L)'
;TEPKRHAPSFIFRVVKERDENGNGLLHGAHARIFRTKHKKSILTTGSLCKIKLCRDVGATKEGEPQQFFAIKRFNKLTLKKKKQYLRKPDGTGMRIYTQLDAVRKEIAVMSQINHPNCIKLHQ
;
A
#
# COMPACT_ATOMS: atom_id res chain seq x y z
N THR A 1 -7.65 -26.03 11.71
CA THR A 1 -8.13 -25.36 10.48
C THR A 1 -7.89 -23.87 10.61
N GLU A 2 -6.81 -23.35 10.03
CA GLU A 2 -6.54 -21.91 10.07
C GLU A 2 -7.55 -21.15 9.20
N PRO A 3 -8.11 -20.01 9.64
CA PRO A 3 -9.01 -19.22 8.83
C PRO A 3 -8.22 -18.58 7.69
N LYS A 4 -8.62 -18.90 6.44
CA LYS A 4 -8.18 -18.19 5.24
C LYS A 4 -8.49 -16.71 5.43
N ARG A 5 -7.45 -15.89 5.60
CA ARG A 5 -7.59 -14.43 5.65
C ARG A 5 -8.03 -13.95 4.27
N HIS A 6 -9.34 -13.76 4.09
CA HIS A 6 -9.84 -13.01 2.95
C HIS A 6 -9.25 -11.60 3.02
N ALA A 7 -8.43 -11.22 2.04
CA ALA A 7 -8.06 -9.83 1.90
C ALA A 7 -9.33 -9.02 1.59
N PRO A 8 -9.50 -7.82 2.19
CA PRO A 8 -10.70 -7.01 1.99
C PRO A 8 -10.94 -6.76 0.50
N SER A 9 -12.20 -6.88 0.08
CA SER A 9 -12.66 -6.82 -1.32
C SER A 9 -12.22 -5.54 -2.06
N PHE A 10 -11.95 -4.47 -1.31
CA PHE A 10 -11.45 -3.19 -1.80
C PHE A 10 -10.09 -3.32 -2.51
N ILE A 11 -9.15 -4.11 -1.98
CA ILE A 11 -7.83 -4.28 -2.60
C ILE A 11 -7.95 -4.96 -3.97
N PHE A 12 -8.88 -5.89 -4.14
CA PHE A 12 -9.12 -6.52 -5.45
C PHE A 12 -9.90 -5.61 -6.41
N ARG A 13 -10.73 -4.68 -5.90
CA ARG A 13 -11.45 -3.67 -6.71
C ARG A 13 -10.57 -2.54 -7.23
N VAL A 14 -9.58 -2.11 -6.45
CA VAL A 14 -8.67 -1.01 -6.82
C VAL A 14 -7.51 -1.48 -7.73
N VAL A 15 -7.36 -2.79 -7.93
CA VAL A 15 -6.24 -3.37 -8.69
C VAL A 15 -6.72 -3.87 -10.06
N LYS A 16 -7.09 -2.94 -10.93
CA LYS A 16 -6.71 -3.07 -12.35
C LYS A 16 -5.76 -1.91 -12.62
N GLU A 17 -4.46 -2.19 -12.53
CA GLU A 17 -3.43 -1.27 -12.98
C GLU A 17 -3.76 -0.91 -14.44
N ARG A 18 -4.14 0.34 -14.66
CA ARG A 18 -4.42 0.91 -15.98
C ARG A 18 -3.37 1.97 -16.26
N ASP A 19 -3.01 2.16 -17.53
CA ASP A 19 -2.16 3.28 -17.92
C ASP A 19 -2.91 4.62 -17.77
N GLU A 20 -2.20 5.72 -18.04
CA GLU A 20 -2.74 7.10 -18.01
C GLU A 20 -3.99 7.28 -18.91
N ASN A 21 -4.23 6.34 -19.83
CA ASN A 21 -5.33 6.34 -20.78
C ASN A 21 -6.42 5.30 -20.43
N GLY A 22 -6.31 4.60 -19.30
CA GLY A 22 -7.37 3.70 -18.81
C GLY A 22 -7.38 2.27 -19.41
N ASN A 23 -6.32 1.81 -20.06
CA ASN A 23 -6.28 0.46 -20.67
C ASN A 23 -5.87 -0.64 -19.67
N GLY A 24 -6.51 -1.82 -19.71
CA GLY A 24 -6.21 -2.95 -18.82
C GLY A 24 -4.95 -3.74 -19.22
N LEU A 25 -4.10 -4.09 -18.24
CA LEU A 25 -2.81 -4.77 -18.46
C LEU A 25 -2.95 -6.31 -18.58
N LEU A 26 -2.71 -6.86 -19.78
CA LEU A 26 -2.67 -8.31 -20.06
C LEU A 26 -1.37 -8.96 -19.54
N HIS A 27 -1.48 -10.20 -19.04
CA HIS A 27 -0.36 -11.06 -18.63
C HIS A 27 0.25 -11.78 -19.85
N GLY A 28 1.49 -11.46 -20.20
CA GLY A 28 2.24 -12.19 -21.23
C GLY A 28 3.51 -11.46 -21.68
N ALA A 29 4.43 -12.22 -22.32
CA ALA A 29 5.80 -11.98 -22.83
C ALA A 29 6.36 -10.55 -23.09
N HIS A 30 5.54 -9.49 -23.08
CA HIS A 30 5.95 -8.10 -23.27
C HIS A 30 6.60 -7.42 -22.04
N ALA A 31 6.95 -8.17 -20.98
CA ALA A 31 7.46 -7.72 -19.67
C ALA A 31 8.50 -6.56 -19.72
N ARG A 32 9.32 -6.50 -20.79
CA ARG A 32 10.33 -5.45 -21.01
C ARG A 32 9.75 -4.07 -21.35
N ILE A 33 8.72 -3.98 -22.18
CA ILE A 33 8.06 -2.71 -22.55
C ILE A 33 7.24 -2.17 -21.35
N PHE A 34 6.82 -3.05 -20.43
CA PHE A 34 6.09 -2.67 -19.22
C PHE A 34 6.95 -1.94 -18.17
N ARG A 35 8.26 -2.19 -18.10
CA ARG A 35 9.14 -1.48 -17.12
C ARG A 35 9.20 0.03 -17.37
N THR A 36 9.05 0.46 -18.62
CA THR A 36 9.07 1.87 -19.01
C THR A 36 7.76 2.58 -18.68
N LYS A 37 6.59 1.95 -18.91
CA LYS A 37 5.28 2.51 -18.52
C LYS A 37 5.03 2.49 -17.00
N HIS A 38 5.61 1.53 -16.27
CA HIS A 38 5.50 1.42 -14.81
C HIS A 38 6.03 2.62 -14.02
N LYS A 39 6.88 3.46 -14.62
CA LYS A 39 7.34 4.71 -13.97
C LYS A 39 6.21 5.74 -13.83
N LYS A 40 5.20 5.73 -14.71
CA LYS A 40 4.15 6.76 -14.74
C LYS A 40 3.11 6.64 -13.62
N SER A 41 2.88 5.44 -13.07
CA SER A 41 1.95 5.24 -11.94
C SER A 41 2.62 5.33 -10.57
N ILE A 42 3.95 5.48 -10.52
CA ILE A 42 4.69 5.67 -9.27
C ILE A 42 4.67 7.16 -8.95
N LEU A 43 4.00 7.53 -7.86
CA LEU A 43 4.02 8.90 -7.35
C LEU A 43 5.35 9.20 -6.67
N THR A 44 5.87 8.24 -5.88
CA THR A 44 7.19 8.38 -5.26
C THR A 44 7.75 7.03 -4.79
N THR A 45 9.06 6.97 -4.63
CA THR A 45 9.77 5.82 -4.06
C THR A 45 10.59 6.23 -2.85
N GLY A 46 10.38 5.53 -1.74
CA GLY A 46 11.22 5.63 -0.54
C GLY A 46 12.07 4.38 -0.34
N SER A 47 12.94 4.44 0.67
CA SER A 47 13.84 3.32 1.02
C SER A 47 13.11 2.08 1.57
N LEU A 48 11.85 2.23 2.02
CA LEU A 48 11.04 1.19 2.65
C LEU A 48 9.71 0.92 1.95
N CYS A 49 9.24 1.85 1.13
CA CYS A 49 7.94 1.78 0.50
C CYS A 49 7.94 2.48 -0.86
N LYS A 50 6.90 2.20 -1.65
CA LYS A 50 6.60 2.90 -2.90
C LYS A 50 5.17 3.38 -2.85
N ILE A 51 4.91 4.59 -3.33
CA ILE A 51 3.55 5.11 -3.44
C ILE A 51 3.15 5.08 -4.91
N LYS A 52 1.99 4.50 -5.20
CA LYS A 52 1.43 4.40 -6.54
C LYS A 52 0.08 5.11 -6.63
N LEU A 53 -0.19 5.74 -7.76
CA LEU A 53 -1.52 6.20 -8.15
C LEU A 53 -2.32 5.01 -8.67
N CYS A 54 -3.54 4.84 -8.18
CA CYS A 54 -4.46 3.78 -8.58
C CYS A 54 -5.86 4.35 -8.78
N ARG A 55 -6.65 3.75 -9.66
CA ARG A 55 -8.05 4.12 -9.90
C ARG A 55 -8.95 3.07 -9.30
N ASP A 56 -10.06 3.48 -8.70
CA ASP A 56 -11.10 2.53 -8.30
C ASP A 56 -11.90 2.07 -9.51
N VAL A 57 -11.94 0.76 -9.72
CA VAL A 57 -12.60 0.13 -10.86
C VAL A 57 -13.98 -0.41 -10.47
N GLY A 58 -14.30 -0.46 -9.17
CA GLY A 58 -15.57 -0.95 -8.64
C GLY A 58 -16.61 0.13 -8.38
N ALA A 59 -16.23 1.41 -8.39
CA ALA A 59 -17.10 2.53 -8.04
C ALA A 59 -17.67 3.32 -9.24
N THR A 60 -17.16 3.12 -10.45
CA THR A 60 -17.67 3.84 -11.63
C THR A 60 -19.00 3.26 -12.09
N LYS A 61 -20.09 3.87 -11.61
CA LYS A 61 -21.37 3.89 -12.32
C LYS A 61 -21.21 4.80 -13.56
N GLU A 62 -21.92 4.50 -14.64
CA GLU A 62 -21.90 5.33 -15.85
C GLU A 62 -22.30 6.77 -15.50
N GLY A 63 -21.41 7.74 -15.77
CA GLY A 63 -21.63 9.17 -15.50
C GLY A 63 -20.92 9.75 -14.27
N GLU A 64 -20.37 8.93 -13.37
CA GLU A 64 -19.66 9.42 -12.18
C GLU A 64 -18.17 9.73 -12.45
N PRO A 65 -17.59 10.75 -11.80
CA PRO A 65 -16.17 11.08 -11.95
C PRO A 65 -15.30 9.93 -11.44
N GLN A 66 -14.17 9.73 -12.13
CA GLN A 66 -13.22 8.68 -11.78
C GLN A 66 -12.58 8.98 -10.42
N GLN A 67 -12.69 8.05 -9.47
CA GLN A 67 -12.02 8.18 -8.18
C GLN A 67 -10.61 7.59 -8.23
N PHE A 68 -9.64 8.39 -7.80
CA PHE A 68 -8.23 8.01 -7.70
C PHE A 68 -7.78 7.89 -6.25
N PHE A 69 -6.83 6.99 -6.01
CA PHE A 69 -6.27 6.66 -4.72
C PHE A 69 -4.75 6.57 -4.78
N ALA A 70 -4.09 6.87 -3.67
CA ALA A 70 -2.67 6.59 -3.49
C ALA A 70 -2.49 5.31 -2.66
N ILE A 71 -1.75 4.32 -3.18
CA ILE A 71 -1.43 3.09 -2.47
C ILE A 71 0.01 3.12 -2.01
N LYS A 72 0.22 3.13 -0.69
CA LYS A 72 1.53 2.96 -0.06
C LYS A 72 1.87 1.48 0.06
N ARG A 73 2.73 0.98 -0.82
CA ARG A 73 3.15 -0.43 -0.89
C ARG A 73 4.42 -0.67 -0.07
N PHE A 74 4.33 -1.62 0.87
CA PHE A 74 5.43 -2.05 1.71
C PHE A 74 5.91 -3.47 1.35
N ASN A 75 7.21 -3.75 1.55
CA ASN A 75 7.73 -5.11 1.48
C ASN A 75 7.90 -5.69 2.90
N LYS A 76 7.03 -6.63 3.28
CA LYS A 76 7.00 -7.24 4.62
C LYS A 76 8.33 -7.88 5.01
N LEU A 77 9.03 -8.53 4.08
CA LEU A 77 10.32 -9.19 4.36
C LEU A 77 11.42 -8.15 4.60
N THR A 78 11.48 -7.11 3.77
CA THR A 78 12.43 -6.01 3.96
C THR A 78 12.22 -5.31 5.30
N LEU A 79 10.96 -5.06 5.68
CA LEU A 79 10.63 -4.40 6.94
C LEU A 79 10.98 -5.25 8.17
N LYS A 80 10.78 -6.58 8.12
CA LYS A 80 11.18 -7.49 9.21
C LYS A 80 12.69 -7.52 9.46
N LYS A 81 13.49 -7.38 8.39
CA LYS A 81 14.95 -7.39 8.49
C LYS A 81 15.51 -6.12 9.11
N LYS A 82 14.81 -5.00 9.01
CA LYS A 82 15.23 -3.71 9.60
C LYS A 82 14.80 -3.63 11.06
N LYS A 83 15.73 -3.95 11.95
CA LYS A 83 15.57 -3.98 13.41
C LYS A 83 16.22 -2.76 14.06
N GLN A 84 15.59 -2.26 15.11
CA GLN A 84 16.13 -1.32 16.07
C GLN A 84 16.14 -2.01 17.44
N TYR A 85 17.25 -1.88 18.15
CA TYR A 85 17.41 -2.44 19.49
C TYR A 85 17.22 -1.30 20.47
N LEU A 86 16.12 -1.32 21.20
CA LEU A 86 15.73 -0.28 22.16
C LEU A 86 15.96 -0.82 23.56
N ARG A 87 16.44 0.02 24.48
CA ARG A 87 16.42 -0.36 25.91
C ARG A 87 14.98 -0.40 26.40
N LYS A 88 14.66 -1.41 27.20
CA LYS A 88 13.37 -1.43 27.88
C LYS A 88 13.33 -0.32 28.95
N PRO A 89 12.15 0.30 29.20
CA PRO A 89 12.02 1.36 30.18
C PRO A 89 12.36 0.93 31.62
N ASP A 90 12.15 -0.34 31.94
CA ASP A 90 12.42 -0.96 33.24
C ASP A 90 13.91 -1.32 33.47
N GLY A 91 14.77 -1.07 32.49
CA GLY A 91 16.19 -1.42 32.54
C GLY A 91 16.50 -2.91 32.42
N THR A 92 15.49 -3.80 32.27
CA THR A 92 15.67 -5.27 32.31
C THR A 92 16.20 -5.87 30.99
N GLY A 93 16.73 -5.04 30.10
CA GLY A 93 17.40 -5.46 28.88
C GLY A 93 16.94 -4.74 27.61
N MET A 94 17.10 -5.41 26.48
CA MET A 94 16.81 -4.86 25.15
C MET A 94 15.49 -5.40 24.60
N ARG A 95 14.75 -4.55 23.91
CA ARG A 95 13.58 -4.87 23.08
C ARG A 95 13.94 -4.68 21.62
N ILE A 96 13.59 -5.65 20.79
CA ILE A 96 13.69 -5.51 19.33
C ILE A 96 12.42 -4.84 18.83
N TYR A 97 12.58 -3.77 18.06
CA TYR A 97 11.51 -3.07 17.36
C TYR A 97 11.81 -3.07 15.87
N THR A 98 10.90 -3.59 15.05
CA THR A 98 11.11 -3.66 13.60
C THR A 98 10.38 -2.54 12.86
N GLN A 99 10.83 -2.23 11.64
CA GLN A 99 10.08 -1.33 10.76
C GLN A 99 8.70 -1.91 10.38
N LEU A 100 8.49 -3.23 10.48
CA LEU A 100 7.16 -3.81 10.33
C LEU A 100 6.23 -3.43 11.49
N ASP A 101 6.77 -3.35 12.71
CA ASP A 101 6.01 -2.92 13.88
C ASP A 101 5.65 -1.43 13.81
N ALA A 102 6.54 -0.61 13.24
CA ALA A 102 6.26 0.79 12.92
C ALA A 102 5.08 0.94 11.95
N VAL A 103 5.09 0.20 10.84
CA VAL A 103 3.98 0.24 9.86
C VAL A 103 2.66 -0.25 10.45
N ARG A 104 2.69 -1.27 11.32
CA ARG A 104 1.48 -1.73 12.03
C ARG A 104 0.92 -0.64 12.94
N LYS A 105 1.78 0.07 13.67
CA LYS A 105 1.38 1.20 14.50
C LYS A 105 0.83 2.36 13.66
N GLU A 106 1.47 2.66 12.52
CA GLU A 106 1.01 3.66 11.55
C GLU A 106 -0.42 3.36 11.08
N ILE A 107 -0.69 2.13 10.64
CA ILE A 107 -2.04 1.70 10.22
C ILE A 107 -3.05 1.84 11.37
N ALA A 108 -2.69 1.43 12.58
CA ALA A 108 -3.59 1.51 13.73
C ALA A 108 -3.97 2.98 14.04
N VAL A 109 -3.00 3.90 14.03
CA VAL A 109 -3.25 5.34 14.21
C VAL A 109 -4.10 5.87 13.06
N MET A 110 -3.72 5.61 11.81
CA MET A 110 -4.45 6.13 10.64
C MET A 110 -5.88 5.62 10.54
N SER A 111 -6.16 4.41 11.05
CA SER A 111 -7.52 3.86 11.07
C SER A 111 -8.49 4.60 12.00
N GLN A 112 -7.96 5.37 12.96
CA GLN A 112 -8.76 6.14 13.92
C GLN A 112 -8.94 7.61 13.51
N ILE A 113 -8.16 8.09 12.53
CA ILE A 113 -8.20 9.50 12.09
C ILE A 113 -9.32 9.69 11.05
N ASN A 114 -10.29 10.54 11.37
CA ASN A 114 -11.34 10.97 10.44
C ASN A 114 -11.51 12.48 10.51
N HIS A 115 -10.67 13.21 9.77
CA HIS A 115 -10.67 14.67 9.76
C HIS A 115 -10.38 15.18 8.33
N PRO A 116 -11.06 16.23 7.83
CA PRO A 116 -10.89 16.71 6.44
C PRO A 116 -9.47 17.16 6.11
N ASN A 117 -8.73 17.69 7.09
CA ASN A 117 -7.33 18.13 6.90
C ASN A 117 -6.30 17.02 7.16
N CYS A 118 -6.74 15.78 7.34
CA CYS A 118 -5.85 14.64 7.54
C CYS A 118 -6.04 13.60 6.45
N ILE A 119 -4.96 12.90 6.11
CA ILE A 119 -5.01 11.82 5.13
C ILE A 119 -5.86 10.68 5.69
N LYS A 120 -6.91 10.31 4.95
CA LYS A 120 -7.80 9.20 5.31
C LYS A 120 -7.26 7.88 4.80
N LEU A 121 -7.24 6.87 5.67
CA LEU A 121 -7.00 5.49 5.28
C LEU A 121 -8.29 4.88 4.73
N HIS A 122 -8.24 4.40 3.49
CA HIS A 122 -9.34 3.65 2.86
C HIS A 122 -9.06 2.14 2.99
N GLN A 123 -10.06 1.37 3.44
CA GLN A 123 -9.96 -0.07 3.73
C GLN A 123 -10.79 -0.92 2.78
#